data_AF-A0A2S5GAP6-F1
#
_entry.id   AF-A0A2S5GAP6-F1
#
_cell.length_a   1.000
_cell.length_b   1.000
_cell.length_c   1.000
_cell.angle_alpha   90.00
_cell.angle_beta   90.00
_cell.angle_gamma   90.00
#
_symmetry.space_group_name_H-M   'P 1'
#
loop_
_entity.id
_entity.type
_entity.pdbx_description
1 polymer ?
#
loop_
_entity_poly.entity_id
_entity_poly.type
_entity_poly.pdbx_seq_one_letter_code
_entity_poly.pdbx_strand_id
1 'polypeptide(L)' 'MTKKQLQVLLIKQRERLNLSQQEVADLSDVSRQFYSMVEKGERKPSVPVAKKIADALEIEWTIFFEVTSNPKLLEGNAC' A
#
# COMPACT_ATOMS: atom_id res chain seq x y z
N MET A 1 -6.36 7.14 7.31
CA MET A 1 -6.80 6.92 5.91
C MET A 1 -7.67 5.66 5.83
N THR A 2 -8.69 5.61 4.97
CA THR A 2 -9.50 4.39 4.76
C THR A 2 -8.84 3.46 3.72
N LYS A 3 -9.18 2.17 3.73
CA LYS A 3 -8.69 1.20 2.73
C LYS A 3 -8.97 1.65 1.29
N LYS A 4 -10.13 2.28 1.06
CA LYS A 4 -10.53 2.79 -0.25
C LYS A 4 -9.66 3.96 -0.71
N GLN A 5 -9.29 4.85 0.22
CA GLN A 5 -8.39 5.97 -0.07
C GLN A 5 -6.99 5.48 -0.45
N LEU A 6 -6.46 4.46 0.25
CA LEU A 6 -5.18 3.83 -0.13
C LEU A 6 -5.23 3.28 -1.56
N GLN A 7 -6.28 2.52 -1.88
CA GLN A 7 -6.46 1.94 -3.21
C GLN A 7 -6.44 3.02 -4.31
N VAL A 8 -7.22 4.08 -4.14
CA VAL A 8 -7.29 5.18 -5.11
C VAL A 8 -5.94 5.87 -5.26
N LEU A 9 -5.19 6.06 -4.17
CA LEU A 9 -3.87 6.66 -4.19
C LEU A 9 -2.88 5.80 -5.00
N LEU A 10 -2.82 4.49 -4.73
CA LEU A 10 -1.92 3.58 -5.43
C LEU A 10 -2.23 3.52 -6.94
N ILE A 11 -3.51 3.45 -7.31
CA ILE A 11 -3.95 3.46 -8.71
C ILE A 11 -3.54 4.76 -9.39
N LYS A 12 -3.81 5.92 -8.76
CA LYS A 12 -3.44 7.22 -9.33
C LYS A 12 -1.94 7.37 -9.56
N GLN A 13 -1.12 6.90 -8.63
CA GLN A 13 0.34 6.98 -8.76
C GLN A 13 0.84 6.05 -9.87
N ARG A 14 0.32 4.83 -9.91
CA ARG A 14 0.62 3.88 -10.98
C ARG A 14 0.26 4.45 -12.36
N GLU A 15 -0.92 5.06 -12.49
CA GLU A 15 -1.37 5.71 -13.73
C GLU A 15 -0.52 6.95 -14.07
N ARG A 16 -0.15 7.77 -13.08
CA ARG A 16 0.77 8.90 -13.28
C ARG A 16 2.11 8.46 -13.86
N LEU A 17 2.61 7.32 -13.41
CA LEU A 17 3.87 6.72 -13.87
C LEU A 17 3.72 5.87 -15.15
N ASN A 18 2.51 5.75 -15.69
CA ASN A 18 2.18 4.87 -16.83
C ASN A 18 2.59 3.40 -16.63
N LEU A 19 2.54 2.91 -15.40
CA LEU A 19 2.89 1.53 -15.07
C LEU A 19 1.66 0.63 -15.08
N SER A 20 1.82 -0.61 -15.53
CA SER A 20 0.86 -1.69 -15.32
C SER A 20 1.04 -2.32 -13.94
N GLN A 21 0.05 -3.09 -13.48
CA GLN A 21 0.18 -3.85 -12.24
C GLN A 21 1.32 -4.90 -12.30
N GLN A 22 1.65 -5.39 -13.50
CA GLN A 22 2.75 -6.32 -13.68
C GLN A 22 4.09 -5.60 -13.51
N GLU A 23 4.27 -4.44 -14.13
CA GLU A 23 5.51 -3.65 -14.01
C GLU A 23 5.77 -3.21 -12.57
N VAL A 24 4.76 -2.76 -11.83
CA VAL A 24 4.94 -2.43 -10.40
C VAL A 24 5.34 -3.66 -9.59
N ALA A 25 4.76 -4.81 -9.89
CA ALA A 25 5.10 -6.06 -9.22
C ALA A 25 6.55 -6.49 -9.51
N ASP A 26 6.99 -6.36 -10.77
CA ASP A 26 8.35 -6.68 -11.21
C ASP A 26 9.37 -5.73 -10.56
N LEU A 27 9.09 -4.42 -10.55
CA LEU A 27 9.92 -3.41 -9.89
C LEU A 27 10.00 -3.62 -8.37
N SER A 28 8.95 -4.17 -7.78
CA SER A 28 8.86 -4.41 -6.34
C SER A 28 9.29 -5.81 -5.92
N ASP A 29 9.72 -6.66 -6.87
CA ASP A 29 10.11 -8.05 -6.64
C ASP A 29 9.02 -8.83 -5.86
N VAL A 30 7.79 -8.73 -6.35
CA VAL A 30 6.61 -9.45 -5.85
C VAL A 30 5.79 -10.03 -7.00
N SER A 31 4.86 -10.93 -6.70
CA SER A 31 3.94 -11.42 -7.72
C SER A 31 2.87 -10.38 -8.06
N ARG A 32 2.42 -10.36 -9.31
CA ARG A 32 1.30 -9.52 -9.77
C ARG A 32 0.04 -9.72 -8.93
N GLN A 33 -0.25 -10.97 -8.53
CA GLN A 33 -1.39 -11.28 -7.68
C GLN A 33 -1.24 -10.65 -6.29
N PHE A 34 -0.02 -10.69 -5.72
CA PHE A 34 0.28 -10.03 -4.46
C PHE A 34 0.08 -8.52 -4.54
N TYR A 35 0.65 -7.87 -5.56
CA TYR A 35 0.47 -6.43 -5.77
C TYR A 35 -1.02 -6.09 -5.94
N SER A 36 -1.80 -6.88 -6.69
CA SER A 36 -3.24 -6.64 -6.84
C SER A 36 -3.99 -6.71 -5.50
N MET A 37 -3.62 -7.62 -4.58
CA MET A 37 -4.22 -7.68 -3.24
C MET A 37 -3.83 -6.49 -2.37
N VAL A 38 -2.59 -6.01 -2.50
CA VAL A 38 -2.12 -4.78 -1.83
C VAL A 38 -2.87 -3.56 -2.34
N GLU A 39 -3.00 -3.42 -3.67
CA GLU A 39 -3.71 -2.31 -4.31
C GLU A 39 -5.19 -2.27 -3.92
N LYS A 40 -5.83 -3.42 -3.71
CA LYS A 40 -7.20 -3.52 -3.19
C LYS A 40 -7.32 -3.28 -1.67
N GLY A 41 -6.20 -3.19 -0.95
CA GLY A 41 -6.19 -3.09 0.51
C GLY A 41 -6.62 -4.37 1.24
N GLU A 42 -6.60 -5.51 0.54
CA GLU A 42 -6.93 -6.83 1.07
C GLU A 42 -5.75 -7.42 1.85
N ARG A 43 -4.52 -7.07 1.45
CA ARG A 43 -3.30 -7.55 2.08
C ARG A 43 -2.38 -6.40 2.46
N LYS A 44 -1.85 -6.45 3.68
CA LYS A 44 -0.82 -5.52 4.14
C LYS A 44 0.57 -6.08 3.78
N PRO A 45 1.39 -5.35 3.01
CA PRO A 45 2.75 -5.79 2.73
C PRO A 45 3.61 -5.72 4.00
N SER A 46 4.65 -6.55 4.08
CA SER A 46 5.68 -6.42 5.11
C SER A 46 6.47 -5.12 4.88
N VAL A 47 7.13 -4.59 5.91
CA VAL A 47 7.96 -3.37 5.79
C VAL A 47 8.95 -3.41 4.61
N PRO A 48 9.75 -4.47 4.38
CA PRO A 48 10.66 -4.49 3.23
C PRO A 48 9.92 -4.44 1.88
N VAL A 49 8.77 -5.11 1.76
CA VAL A 49 7.95 -5.09 0.53
C VAL A 49 7.25 -3.73 0.35
N ALA A 50 6.77 -3.14 1.44
CA ALA A 50 6.15 -1.82 1.44
C ALA A 50 7.13 -0.76 0.92
N LYS A 51 8.40 -0.82 1.35
CA LYS A 51 9.46 0.05 0.83
C LYS A 51 9.67 -0.14 -0.67
N LYS A 52 9.84 -1.38 -1.14
CA LYS A 52 10.00 -1.67 -2.58
C LYS A 52 8.82 -1.15 -3.43
N ILE A 53 7.58 -1.36 -2.99
CA ILE A 53 6.38 -0.87 -3.68
C ILE A 53 6.32 0.66 -3.66
N ALA A 54 6.70 1.26 -2.55
CA ALA A 54 6.73 2.71 -2.40
C ALA A 54 7.79 3.35 -3.30
N ASP A 55 8.97 2.73 -3.39
CA ASP A 55 10.05 3.14 -4.30
C ASP A 55 9.58 3.03 -5.77
N ALA A 56 8.91 1.94 -6.14
CA ALA A 56 8.38 1.73 -7.49
C ALA A 56 7.26 2.72 -7.89
N LEU A 57 6.53 3.27 -6.91
CA LEU A 57 5.42 4.20 -7.11
C LEU A 57 5.77 5.66 -6.77
N GLU A 58 7.02 5.94 -6.38
CA GLU A 58 7.48 7.25 -5.93
C GLU A 58 6.61 7.85 -4.80
N ILE A 59 6.32 7.04 -3.78
CA ILE A 59 5.52 7.44 -2.61
C ILE A 59 6.21 7.07 -1.31
N GLU A 60 5.68 7.58 -0.20
CA GLU A 60 6.13 7.18 1.13
C GLU A 60 5.56 5.81 1.52
N TRP A 61 6.41 4.91 2.02
CA TRP A 61 6.00 3.56 2.45
C TRP A 61 5.14 3.57 3.73
N THR A 62 5.16 4.66 4.51
CA THR A 62 4.37 4.79 5.74
C THR A 62 2.87 4.80 5.47
N ILE A 63 2.44 5.15 4.25
CA ILE A 63 1.02 5.19 3.88
C ILE A 63 0.32 3.83 4.05
N PHE A 64 1.07 2.72 3.92
CA PHE A 64 0.55 1.36 4.13
C PHE A 64 0.20 1.08 5.61
N PHE A 65 0.68 1.93 6.52
CA PHE A 65 0.51 1.83 7.97
C PHE A 65 -0.41 2.93 8.53
N GLU A 66 -0.66 4.00 7.78
CA GLU A 66 -1.61 5.08 8.11
C GLU A 66 -3.08 4.71 7.83
N VAL A 67 -3.32 3.47 7.40
CA VAL A 67 -4.67 2.92 7.23
C VAL A 67 -5.26 2.55 8.58
N THR A 68 -6.07 3.43 9.14
CA THR A 68 -6.87 3.17 10.34
C THR A 68 -7.99 2.19 9.97
N SER A 69 -7.81 0.91 10.32
CA SER A 69 -8.86 -0.11 10.14
C SER A 69 -9.73 -0.31 11.38
N ASN A 70 -9.47 0.38 12.50
CA ASN A 70 -10.30 0.25 13.70
C ASN A 70 -10.13 1.44 14.67
N PRO A 71 -11.18 2.23 15.00
CA PRO A 71 -11.11 3.24 16.06
C PRO A 71 -10.98 2.66 17.48
N LYS A 72 -11.17 1.35 17.70
CA LYS A 72 -11.20 0.74 19.05
C LYS A 72 -9.84 0.44 19.71
N LEU A 73 -8.70 0.80 19.10
CA LEU A 73 -7.37 0.47 19.63
C LEU A 73 -6.63 1.67 20.25
N LEU A 74 -7.30 2.80 20.44
CA LEU A 74 -6.72 4.00 21.07
C LEU A 74 -7.19 4.21 22.52
N GLU A 75 -8.00 3.31 23.08
CA GLU A 75 -8.37 3.31 24.51
C GLU A 75 -7.56 2.24 25.24
N GLY A 76 -6.45 2.68 25.82
CA GLY A 76 -5.45 1.84 26.47
C GLY A 76 -4.08 2.41 26.12
N ASN A 77 -3.53 3.36 26.85
CA ASN A 77 -3.38 3.37 28.29
C ASN A 77 -3.35 4.82 28.78
N ALA A 78 -4.43 5.27 29.43
CA ALA A 78 -4.32 6.33 30.43
C ALA A 78 -3.98 5.63 31.74
N CYS A 79 -2.71 5.67 32.12
CA CYS A 79 -2.28 5.35 33.48
C CYS A 79 -2.72 6.47 34.43
#